data_AF-A0AAQ3N2X2-F1
#
_entry.id   AF-A0AAQ3N2X2-F1
#
_cell.length_a   1.000
_cell.length_b   1.000
_cell.length_c   1.000
_cell.angle_alpha   90.00
_cell.angle_beta   90.00
_cell.angle_gamma   90.00
#
_symmetry.space_group_name_H-M   'P 1'
#
loop_
_entity.id
_entity.type
_entity.pdbx_description
1 polymer ?
#
loop_
_entity_poly.entity_id
_entity_poly.type
_entity_poly.pdbx_seq_one_letter_code
_entity_poly.pdbx_strand_id
1 'polypeptide(L)'
;MEGFLFLFAVLTLCGGYTTVSKECTNIPTQSHSFRYELLTSKNVTWREEVMSHYHLTPTDETAWADLLPRKFLTEQNQHDWGMMYKKIKNMGVSKSPEGFLKEVALEDVKLDKDSIHGRAQQTNLEYLLMLDVDRLIWSFRKTAGLSTPGTPYGGWEGPEVELRGHFVG
;
A
#
# COMPACT_ATOMS: atom_id res chain seq x y z
N MET A 1 -42.72 -26.06 -10.57
CA MET A 1 -42.33 -24.95 -11.48
C MET A 1 -42.47 -23.58 -10.80
N GLU A 2 -43.49 -23.38 -9.96
CA GLU A 2 -43.72 -22.15 -9.16
C GLU A 2 -42.52 -21.72 -8.27
N GLY A 3 -41.90 -22.67 -7.55
CA GLY A 3 -40.80 -22.34 -6.61
C GLY A 3 -39.49 -21.91 -7.26
N PHE A 4 -39.22 -22.35 -8.50
CA PHE A 4 -38.01 -21.97 -9.24
C PHE A 4 -38.10 -20.54 -9.78
N LEU A 5 -39.30 -20.11 -10.17
CA LEU A 5 -39.59 -18.74 -10.59
C LEU A 5 -39.46 -17.75 -9.42
N PHE A 6 -39.89 -18.13 -8.23
CA PHE A 6 -39.71 -17.32 -7.02
C PHE A 6 -38.25 -17.15 -6.63
N LEU A 7 -37.44 -18.21 -6.73
CA LEU A 7 -36.00 -18.14 -6.44
C LEU A 7 -35.28 -17.22 -7.44
N PHE A 8 -35.63 -17.31 -8.73
CA PHE A 8 -35.11 -16.44 -9.77
C PHE A 8 -35.52 -14.98 -9.58
N ALA A 9 -36.77 -14.72 -9.17
CA ALA A 9 -37.27 -13.39 -8.89
C ALA A 9 -36.59 -12.75 -7.68
N VAL A 10 -36.32 -13.51 -6.62
CA VAL A 10 -35.58 -13.03 -5.43
C VAL A 10 -34.13 -12.76 -5.77
N LEU A 11 -33.46 -13.60 -6.57
CA LEU A 11 -32.08 -13.38 -7.00
C LEU A 11 -31.94 -12.16 -7.93
N THR A 12 -32.93 -11.88 -8.77
CA THR A 12 -32.93 -10.70 -9.65
C THR A 12 -33.35 -9.42 -8.92
N LEU A 13 -34.27 -9.49 -7.95
CA LEU A 13 -34.68 -8.33 -7.12
C LEU A 13 -33.67 -7.98 -6.02
N CYS A 14 -32.95 -8.96 -5.46
CA CYS A 14 -31.87 -8.73 -4.50
C CYS A 14 -30.48 -8.57 -5.15
N GLY A 15 -30.31 -9.00 -6.40
CA GLY A 15 -29.05 -8.83 -7.17
C GLY A 15 -28.81 -7.42 -7.71
N GLY A 16 -29.76 -6.50 -7.52
CA GLY A 16 -29.67 -5.10 -7.94
C GLY A 16 -28.80 -4.21 -7.05
N TYR A 17 -28.23 -4.74 -5.97
CA TYR A 17 -27.09 -4.09 -5.33
C TYR A 17 -25.89 -4.30 -6.24
N THR A 18 -25.72 -3.39 -7.19
CA THR A 18 -24.39 -3.09 -7.72
C THR A 18 -23.52 -2.77 -6.51
N THR A 19 -22.79 -3.76 -6.02
CA THR A 19 -21.60 -3.48 -5.24
C THR A 19 -20.71 -2.72 -6.20
N VAL A 20 -20.75 -1.40 -6.12
CA VAL A 20 -19.66 -0.57 -6.58
C VAL A 20 -18.51 -0.99 -5.69
N SER A 21 -17.81 -2.03 -6.11
CA SER A 21 -16.43 -2.26 -5.71
C SER A 21 -15.79 -0.90 -5.85
N LYS A 22 -15.24 -0.34 -4.76
CA LYS A 22 -14.43 0.85 -4.84
C LYS A 22 -13.40 0.57 -5.91
N GLU A 23 -13.61 1.15 -7.08
CA GLU A 23 -12.66 1.05 -8.17
C GLU A 23 -11.40 1.70 -7.64
N CYS A 24 -10.32 0.90 -7.56
CA CYS A 24 -9.01 1.44 -7.21
C CYS A 24 -8.78 2.59 -8.18
N THR A 25 -8.84 3.81 -7.66
CA THR A 25 -9.03 4.98 -8.50
C THR A 25 -7.79 5.12 -9.37
N ASN A 26 -7.94 4.87 -10.67
CA ASN A 26 -6.88 4.96 -11.68
C ASN A 26 -6.49 6.42 -11.92
N ILE A 27 -5.96 7.08 -10.89
CA ILE A 27 -5.12 8.25 -11.10
C ILE A 27 -3.83 7.70 -11.76
N PRO A 28 -3.35 8.27 -12.89
CA PRO A 28 -2.25 7.73 -13.67
C PRO A 28 -0.95 7.42 -12.88
N THR A 29 -0.80 7.98 -11.68
CA THR A 29 0.34 7.77 -10.77
C THR A 29 0.19 6.64 -9.74
N GLN A 30 -0.77 5.72 -9.85
CA GLN A 30 -0.87 4.60 -8.90
C GLN A 30 -0.27 3.27 -9.41
N SER A 31 -0.02 3.13 -10.70
CA SER A 31 0.70 1.95 -11.20
C SER A 31 2.21 2.16 -11.08
N HIS A 32 2.85 1.36 -10.23
CA HIS A 32 4.31 1.33 -10.10
C HIS A 32 5.01 1.05 -11.43
N SER A 33 4.37 0.29 -12.33
CA SER A 33 4.89 0.01 -13.66
C SER A 33 4.86 1.26 -14.55
N PHE A 34 3.74 2.01 -14.57
CA PHE A 34 3.64 3.24 -15.34
C PHE A 34 4.58 4.33 -14.82
N ARG A 35 4.71 4.46 -13.49
CA ARG A 35 5.67 5.39 -12.87
C ARG A 35 7.10 5.04 -13.24
N TYR A 36 7.47 3.75 -13.18
CA TYR A 36 8.79 3.31 -13.59
C TYR A 36 9.06 3.65 -15.06
N GLU A 37 8.12 3.39 -15.97
CA GLU A 37 8.23 3.74 -17.39
C GLU A 37 8.40 5.25 -17.58
N LEU A 38 7.62 6.05 -16.86
CA LEU A 38 7.73 7.51 -16.88
C LEU A 38 9.08 8.02 -16.40
N LEU A 39 9.62 7.44 -15.32
CA LEU A 39 10.91 7.83 -14.74
C LEU A 39 12.10 7.40 -15.60
N THR A 40 11.99 6.27 -16.30
CA THR A 40 13.08 5.69 -17.10
C THR A 40 13.03 6.03 -18.59
N SER A 41 11.91 6.60 -19.05
CA SER A 41 11.74 7.00 -20.46
C SER A 41 12.77 8.04 -20.90
N LYS A 42 13.30 7.83 -22.11
CA LYS A 42 14.17 8.78 -22.82
C LYS A 42 13.38 9.82 -23.63
N ASN A 43 12.07 9.66 -23.74
CA ASN A 43 11.21 10.58 -24.49
C ASN A 43 10.86 11.79 -23.61
N VAL A 44 11.65 12.86 -23.74
CA VAL A 44 11.55 14.07 -22.91
C VAL A 44 10.19 14.76 -23.10
N THR A 45 9.69 14.84 -24.35
CA THR A 45 8.41 15.50 -24.65
C THR A 45 7.24 14.78 -24.00
N TRP A 46 7.18 13.45 -24.13
CA TRP A 46 6.14 12.66 -23.47
C TRP A 46 6.24 12.77 -21.94
N ARG A 47 7.46 12.75 -21.38
CA ARG A 47 7.65 12.93 -19.95
C ARG A 47 7.16 14.31 -19.49
N GLU A 48 7.49 15.38 -20.21
CA GLU A 48 7.05 16.74 -19.88
C GLU A 48 5.54 16.92 -20.02
N GLU A 49 4.93 16.34 -21.06
CA GLU A 49 3.48 16.33 -21.28
C GLU A 49 2.76 15.61 -20.13
N VAL A 50 3.16 14.38 -19.82
CA VAL A 50 2.60 13.61 -18.70
C VAL A 50 2.86 14.34 -17.37
N MET A 51 4.04 14.95 -17.20
CA MET A 51 4.36 15.71 -15.99
C MET A 51 3.59 17.02 -15.86
N SER A 52 3.22 17.66 -16.97
CA SER A 52 2.38 18.86 -16.96
C SER A 52 0.97 18.57 -16.47
N HIS A 53 0.47 17.35 -16.64
CA HIS A 53 -0.80 16.93 -16.05
C HIS A 53 -0.71 16.69 -14.52
N TYR A 54 0.49 16.57 -13.94
CA TYR A 54 0.70 16.50 -12.49
C TYR A 54 0.81 17.91 -11.86
N HIS A 55 -0.15 18.77 -12.15
CA HIS A 55 -0.33 19.96 -11.36
C HIS A 55 -0.90 19.57 -9.99
N LEU A 56 0.03 19.26 -9.09
CA LEU A 56 -0.16 19.01 -7.66
C LEU A 56 -1.16 17.86 -7.41
N THR A 57 -0.67 16.67 -7.07
CA THR A 57 -1.46 15.84 -6.14
C THR A 57 -1.84 16.79 -5.01
N PRO A 58 -3.15 16.99 -4.73
CA PRO A 58 -3.54 17.72 -3.55
C PRO A 58 -2.74 17.10 -2.39
N THR A 59 -1.98 17.90 -1.64
CA THR A 59 -1.49 17.41 -0.35
C THR A 59 -2.70 16.87 0.39
N ASP A 60 -2.52 15.86 1.26
CA ASP A 60 -3.63 15.34 2.06
C ASP A 60 -4.42 16.51 2.70
N GLU A 61 -3.75 17.60 3.07
CA GLU A 61 -4.38 18.85 3.53
C GLU A 61 -5.41 19.44 2.55
N THR A 62 -5.08 19.57 1.26
CA THR A 62 -6.01 20.05 0.24
C THR A 62 -7.10 19.04 -0.11
N ALA A 63 -6.79 17.74 -0.17
CA ALA A 63 -7.81 16.71 -0.38
C ALA A 63 -8.83 16.65 0.77
N TRP A 64 -8.36 16.84 2.01
CA TRP A 64 -9.22 16.93 3.19
C TRP A 64 -10.02 18.23 3.23
N ALA A 65 -9.46 19.36 2.78
CA ALA A 65 -10.17 20.63 2.71
C ALA A 65 -11.39 20.56 1.78
N ASP A 66 -11.30 19.83 0.67
CA ASP A 66 -12.40 19.65 -0.29
C ASP A 66 -13.56 18.80 0.26
N LEU A 67 -13.34 18.03 1.33
CA LEU A 67 -14.38 17.26 2.03
C LEU A 67 -15.24 18.12 2.96
N LEU A 68 -14.93 19.42 3.10
CA LEU A 68 -15.72 20.34 3.92
C LEU A 68 -17.17 20.42 3.38
N PRO A 69 -18.19 20.02 4.16
CA PRO A 69 -19.57 20.08 3.68
C PRO A 69 -19.96 21.52 3.33
N ARG A 70 -20.56 21.73 2.16
CA ARG A 70 -20.96 23.07 1.64
C ARG A 70 -21.81 23.91 2.60
N LYS A 71 -22.46 23.30 3.59
CA LYS A 71 -23.22 23.99 4.63
C LYS A 71 -22.36 24.72 5.67
N PHE A 72 -21.04 24.51 5.66
CA PHE A 72 -20.10 25.06 6.64
C PHE A 72 -19.08 26.04 6.01
N LEU A 73 -19.35 26.64 4.85
CA LEU A 73 -18.38 27.46 4.07
C LEU A 73 -17.95 28.81 4.67
N THR A 74 -18.24 29.11 5.94
CA THR A 74 -17.70 30.31 6.60
C THR A 74 -16.19 30.17 6.81
N GLU A 75 -15.43 31.26 6.67
CA GLU A 75 -13.95 31.24 6.84
C GLU A 75 -13.50 30.61 8.17
N GLN A 76 -14.26 30.85 9.24
CA GLN A 76 -13.98 30.29 10.58
C GLN A 76 -14.07 28.76 10.61
N ASN A 77 -15.06 28.18 9.93
CA ASN A 77 -15.24 26.74 9.87
C ASN A 77 -14.17 26.05 9.00
N GLN A 78 -13.64 26.75 7.98
CA GLN A 78 -12.51 26.24 7.18
C GLN A 78 -11.25 26.13 8.03
N HIS A 79 -10.99 27.13 8.90
CA HIS A 79 -9.87 27.09 9.84
C HIS A 79 -10.04 25.96 10.87
N ASP A 80 -11.23 25.82 11.46
CA ASP A 80 -11.54 24.78 12.43
C ASP A 80 -11.40 23.37 11.83
N TRP A 81 -11.80 23.18 10.57
CA TRP A 81 -11.63 21.93 9.84
C TRP A 81 -10.16 21.56 9.60
N GLY A 82 -9.34 22.53 9.18
CA GLY A 82 -7.89 22.34 9.01
C GLY A 82 -7.19 22.01 10.34
N MET A 83 -7.60 22.65 11.44
CA MET A 83 -7.09 22.37 12.78
C MET A 83 -7.51 20.99 13.29
N MET A 84 -8.75 20.56 12.98
CA MET A 84 -9.23 19.21 13.29
C MET A 84 -8.43 18.13 12.54
N TYR A 85 -8.19 18.32 11.24
CA TYR A 85 -7.36 17.40 10.45
C TYR A 85 -5.93 17.29 11.02
N LYS A 86 -5.27 18.42 11.32
CA LYS A 86 -3.95 18.42 11.96
C LYS A 86 -3.96 17.70 13.31
N LYS A 87 -5.02 17.89 14.11
CA LYS A 87 -5.18 17.19 15.39
C LYS A 87 -5.33 15.67 15.20
N ILE A 88 -6.11 15.23 14.22
CA ILE A 88 -6.31 13.80 13.89
C ILE A 88 -5.00 13.19 13.39
N LYS A 89 -4.31 13.86 12.45
CA LYS A 89 -3.01 13.42 11.92
C LYS A 89 -1.96 13.28 13.03
N ASN A 90 -1.95 14.23 13.96
CA ASN A 90 -1.00 14.22 15.08
C ASN A 90 -1.45 13.31 16.24
N MET A 91 -2.73 12.91 16.30
CA MET A 91 -3.23 11.93 17.28
C MET A 91 -2.77 10.50 16.98
N GLY A 92 -2.46 10.18 15.71
CA GLY A 92 -1.84 8.91 15.32
C GLY A 92 -0.39 8.76 15.80
N VAL A 93 0.24 9.87 16.23
CA VAL A 93 1.48 9.87 17.03
C VAL A 93 1.08 9.81 18.52
N SER A 94 0.17 8.91 18.86
CA SER A 94 -0.07 8.57 20.25
C SER A 94 1.23 7.98 20.77
N LYS A 95 1.89 8.69 21.68
CA LYS A 95 2.93 8.09 22.50
C LYS A 95 2.30 6.86 23.13
N SER A 96 2.83 5.66 22.81
CA SER A 96 2.50 4.46 23.58
C SER A 96 2.64 4.80 25.06
N PRO A 97 1.73 4.34 25.95
CA PRO A 97 1.83 4.65 27.36
C PRO A 97 3.21 4.24 27.87
N GLU A 98 4.07 5.24 28.11
CA GLU A 98 5.45 5.04 28.54
C GLU A 98 5.43 4.31 29.89
N GLY A 99 5.83 3.04 29.89
CA GLY A 99 6.37 2.39 31.08
C GLY A 99 5.46 1.45 31.88
N PHE A 100 4.19 1.21 31.49
CA PHE A 100 3.37 0.22 32.23
C PHE A 100 3.54 -1.22 31.73
N LEU A 101 3.62 -1.42 30.41
CA LEU A 101 3.92 -2.71 29.79
C LEU A 101 5.28 -2.64 29.11
N LYS A 102 6.09 -3.69 29.28
CA LYS A 102 7.36 -3.85 28.60
C LYS A 102 7.24 -5.01 27.63
N GLU A 103 7.82 -4.83 26.45
CA GLU A 103 8.03 -5.92 25.51
C GLU A 103 8.95 -6.97 26.14
N VAL A 104 8.75 -8.23 25.77
CA VAL A 104 9.61 -9.34 26.21
C VAL A 104 10.52 -9.69 25.03
N ALA A 105 11.81 -9.87 25.30
CA ALA A 105 12.76 -10.24 24.26
C ALA A 105 12.40 -11.61 23.66
N LEU A 106 12.62 -11.78 22.35
CA LEU A 106 12.27 -13.03 21.66
C LEU A 106 13.05 -14.23 22.21
N GLU A 107 14.29 -14.02 22.66
CA GLU A 107 15.12 -15.05 23.29
C GLU A 107 14.58 -15.58 24.64
N ASP A 108 13.76 -14.78 25.33
CA ASP A 108 13.10 -15.16 26.58
C ASP A 108 11.78 -15.90 26.35
N VAL A 109 11.31 -16.01 25.10
CA VAL A 109 10.03 -16.63 24.74
C VAL A 109 10.25 -17.81 23.80
N LYS A 110 10.06 -19.02 24.31
CA LYS A 110 10.10 -20.24 23.51
C LYS A 110 8.71 -20.71 23.16
N LEU A 111 8.39 -20.72 21.86
CA LEU A 111 7.16 -21.33 21.37
C LEU A 111 7.23 -22.86 21.49
N ASP A 112 6.12 -23.47 21.89
CA ASP A 112 5.96 -24.92 21.85
C ASP A 112 5.94 -25.38 20.38
N LYS A 113 6.78 -26.37 20.06
CA LYS A 113 6.96 -26.90 18.70
C LYS A 113 5.69 -27.53 18.15
N ASP A 114 4.88 -28.14 19.02
CA ASP A 114 3.66 -28.83 18.62
C ASP A 114 2.45 -27.87 18.53
N SER A 115 2.62 -26.62 18.95
CA SER A 115 1.60 -25.58 18.80
C SER A 115 1.45 -25.11 17.35
N ILE A 116 0.33 -24.45 17.04
CA ILE A 116 0.12 -23.81 15.74
C ILE A 116 1.19 -22.75 15.44
N HIS A 117 1.67 -22.04 16.47
CA HIS A 117 2.65 -20.97 16.33
C HIS A 117 4.06 -21.54 16.11
N GLY A 118 4.42 -22.64 16.79
CA GLY A 118 5.68 -23.33 16.56
C GLY A 118 5.79 -23.87 15.14
N ARG A 119 4.71 -24.47 14.61
CA ARG A 119 4.66 -24.90 13.21
C ARG A 119 4.80 -23.71 12.24
N ALA A 120 4.07 -22.62 12.47
CA ALA A 120 4.17 -21.42 11.63
C ALA A 120 5.58 -20.80 11.65
N GLN A 121 6.23 -20.76 12.82
CA GLN A 121 7.61 -20.29 12.96
C GLN A 121 8.57 -21.16 12.13
N GLN A 122 8.44 -22.49 12.21
CA GLN A 122 9.28 -23.42 11.47
C GLN A 122 9.08 -23.29 9.95
N THR A 123 7.83 -23.22 9.49
CA THR A 123 7.52 -23.01 8.06
C THR A 123 8.08 -21.68 7.56
N ASN A 124 7.97 -20.60 8.34
CA ASN A 124 8.54 -19.31 7.96
C ASN A 124 10.07 -19.35 7.91
N LEU A 125 10.72 -20.02 8.87
CA LEU A 125 12.17 -20.22 8.86
C LEU A 125 12.63 -20.96 7.60
N GLU A 126 11.95 -22.05 7.25
CA GLU A 126 12.26 -22.82 6.04
C GLU A 126 12.08 -21.97 4.78
N TYR A 127 10.99 -21.18 4.71
CA TYR A 127 10.77 -20.24 3.60
C TYR A 127 11.91 -19.23 3.45
N LEU A 128 12.33 -18.60 4.55
CA LEU A 128 13.42 -17.63 4.53
C LEU A 128 14.75 -18.24 4.08
N LEU A 129 15.04 -19.48 4.51
CA LEU A 129 16.25 -20.20 4.13
C LEU A 129 16.23 -20.73 2.68
N MET A 130 15.05 -20.82 2.06
CA MET A 130 14.92 -21.18 0.64
C MET A 130 15.26 -20.02 -0.31
N LEU A 131 15.31 -18.77 0.18
CA LEU A 131 15.55 -17.60 -0.66
C LEU A 131 17.03 -17.46 -1.03
N ASP A 132 17.29 -17.17 -2.30
CA ASP A 132 18.63 -16.92 -2.83
C ASP A 132 19.04 -15.48 -2.54
N VAL A 133 20.04 -15.34 -1.67
CA VAL A 133 20.56 -14.05 -1.21
C VAL A 133 21.04 -13.18 -2.36
N ASP A 134 21.68 -13.75 -3.39
CA ASP A 134 22.21 -12.97 -4.51
C ASP A 134 21.09 -12.32 -5.33
N ARG A 135 19.95 -13.02 -5.43
CA ARG A 135 18.74 -12.52 -6.10
C ARG A 135 18.00 -11.49 -5.26
N LEU A 136 17.96 -11.65 -3.93
CA LEU A 136 17.35 -10.67 -3.02
C LEU A 136 18.04 -9.32 -3.10
N ILE A 137 19.38 -9.30 -3.04
CA ILE A 137 20.14 -8.04 -3.04
C ILE A 137 20.45 -7.50 -4.45
N TRP A 138 19.90 -8.12 -5.49
CA TRP A 138 20.16 -7.77 -6.88
C TRP A 138 19.86 -6.29 -7.17
N SER A 139 18.71 -5.78 -6.72
CA SER A 139 18.26 -4.40 -6.96
C SER A 139 19.16 -3.37 -6.26
N PHE A 140 19.66 -3.68 -5.07
CA PHE A 140 20.59 -2.83 -4.32
C PHE A 140 21.94 -2.74 -5.04
N ARG A 141 22.50 -3.89 -5.46
CA ARG A 141 23.75 -3.94 -6.23
C ARG A 141 23.62 -3.18 -7.55
N LYS A 142 22.51 -3.37 -8.28
CA LYS A 142 22.25 -2.68 -9.55
C LYS A 142 22.23 -1.17 -9.37
N THR A 143 21.55 -0.69 -8.33
CA THR A 143 21.42 0.74 -8.02
C THR A 143 22.76 1.34 -7.57
N ALA A 144 23.59 0.57 -6.86
CA ALA A 144 24.94 0.98 -6.47
C ALA A 144 25.98 0.88 -7.60
N GLY A 145 25.59 0.46 -8.81
CA GLY A 145 26.53 0.26 -9.92
C GLY A 145 27.50 -0.92 -9.74
N LEU A 146 27.17 -1.87 -8.87
CA LEU A 146 27.97 -3.07 -8.60
C LEU A 146 27.60 -4.23 -9.54
N SER A 147 28.46 -5.26 -9.58
CA SER A 147 28.16 -6.51 -10.29
C SER A 147 26.93 -7.19 -9.68
N THR A 148 25.99 -7.59 -10.53
CA THR A 148 24.74 -8.25 -10.13
C THR A 148 24.75 -9.72 -10.60
N PRO A 149 25.28 -10.67 -9.79
CA PRO A 149 25.22 -12.09 -10.13
C PRO A 149 23.76 -12.58 -10.15
N GLY A 150 23.46 -13.53 -11.04
CA GLY A 150 22.12 -14.10 -11.17
C GLY A 150 21.08 -13.16 -11.79
N THR A 151 19.81 -13.48 -11.57
CA THR A 151 18.65 -12.72 -12.04
C THR A 151 17.80 -12.26 -10.86
N PRO A 152 17.19 -11.06 -10.92
CA PRO A 152 16.31 -10.61 -9.85
C PRO A 152 15.13 -11.56 -9.67
N TYR A 153 14.48 -11.49 -8.51
CA TYR A 153 13.16 -12.08 -8.37
C TYR A 153 12.14 -11.37 -9.27
N GLY A 154 11.05 -12.06 -9.60
CA GLY A 154 9.96 -11.48 -10.40
C GLY A 154 8.96 -10.71 -9.53
N GLY A 155 7.75 -10.53 -10.04
CA GLY A 155 6.68 -9.86 -9.30
C GLY A 155 7.10 -8.44 -8.90
N TRP A 156 6.94 -8.09 -7.63
CA TRP A 156 7.29 -6.76 -7.10
C TRP A 156 8.80 -6.50 -7.01
N GLU A 157 9.63 -7.54 -7.11
CA GLU A 157 11.10 -7.45 -7.10
C GLU A 157 11.70 -7.37 -8.52
N GLY A 158 10.84 -7.31 -9.55
CA GLY A 158 11.28 -7.20 -10.93
C GLY A 158 12.13 -5.93 -11.17
N PRO A 159 13.08 -5.97 -12.13
CA PRO A 159 14.00 -4.86 -12.37
C PRO A 159 13.28 -3.58 -12.83
N GLU A 160 12.14 -3.76 -13.51
CA GLU A 160 11.31 -2.66 -14.03
C GLU A 160 10.20 -2.24 -13.04
N VAL A 161 10.26 -2.67 -11.77
CA VAL A 161 9.23 -2.38 -10.77
C VAL A 161 9.76 -1.40 -9.72
N GLU A 162 9.01 -0.34 -9.43
CA GLU A 162 9.41 0.69 -8.46
C GLU A 162 9.48 0.17 -7.01
N LEU A 163 8.70 -0.86 -6.67
CA LEU A 163 8.66 -1.49 -5.34
C LEU A 163 9.84 -2.43 -5.03
N ARG A 164 10.71 -2.69 -6.01
CA ARG A 164 11.84 -3.61 -5.82
C ARG A 164 12.72 -3.17 -4.65
N GLY A 165 13.14 -4.12 -3.83
CA GLY A 165 13.91 -3.91 -2.61
C GLY A 165 13.07 -3.81 -1.33
N HIS A 166 11.76 -3.55 -1.42
CA HIS A 166 10.89 -3.47 -0.24
C HIS A 166 10.72 -4.84 0.45
N PHE A 167 10.77 -5.95 -0.28
CA PHE A 167 10.69 -7.26 0.36
C PHE A 167 11.93 -7.55 1.23
N VAL A 168 13.07 -6.96 0.89
CA VAL A 168 14.37 -7.29 1.47
C VAL A 168 14.80 -6.32 2.57
N GLY A 169 14.47 -5.03 2.44
CA GLY A 169 14.84 -3.97 3.38
C GLY A 169 13.65 -3.44 4.16
#